data_AF-A0A1C4V9S0-F1
#
_entry.id   AF-A0A1C4V9S0-F1
#
_cell.length_a   1.000
_cell.length_b   1.000
_cell.length_c   1.000
_cell.angle_alpha   90.00
_cell.angle_beta   90.00
_cell.angle_gamma   90.00
#
_symmetry.space_group_name_H-M   'P 1'
#
loop_
_entity.id
_entity.type
_entity.pdbx_description
1 polymer ?
#
loop_
_entity_poly.entity_id
_entity_poly.type
_entity_poly.pdbx_seq_one_letter_code
_entity_poly.pdbx_strand_id
1 'polypeptide(L)'
;MTVTGQEIADYVDRVRAALADLPPAIRDELTEDLPEHLAEVAAEADGALVDRLGEPEAYAAELRAAAGAEAGAGSGRRGRRLAAAQARAGTQLRALDTQLGPLLGQSSVSEFLRPLRPAWWLLRGWLAALVISVVLQEPSGLLPRLDGSVLAGLFLLAGTVLASVWLGRRAPGFRGWPRRLLRLGTAAFLIFSFAMLVNVDQHASSDQFGSYQEVSVGDRYDSIEDVFVYDQEGRLVRNAQLFDQNGVPIRLGWPTCLDASGNMPAPRNAYPYCPDRAPFGPPAPAAPTLSAPPAPGASAAPGPSGSATPAPTVTPSVAPSESAPTPAPTR
;
A
#
# COMPACT_ATOMS: atom_id res chain seq x y z
N MET A 1 -34.57 53.34 -35.27
CA MET A 1 -35.45 52.19 -34.97
C MET A 1 -36.79 52.68 -34.45
N THR A 2 -37.82 51.83 -34.50
CA THR A 2 -38.97 51.91 -33.57
C THR A 2 -38.56 51.42 -32.19
N VAL A 3 -39.34 51.72 -31.15
CA VAL A 3 -39.07 51.20 -29.78
C VAL A 3 -39.06 49.66 -29.77
N THR A 4 -40.03 49.05 -30.45
CA THR A 4 -40.13 47.58 -30.63
C THR A 4 -38.90 46.97 -31.29
N GLY A 5 -38.36 47.62 -32.33
CA GLY A 5 -37.17 47.15 -33.03
C GLY A 5 -35.87 47.28 -32.23
N GLN A 6 -35.88 48.04 -31.13
CA GLN A 6 -34.77 48.07 -30.18
C GLN A 6 -34.96 47.01 -29.09
N GLU A 7 -36.18 46.84 -28.57
CA GLU A 7 -36.51 45.78 -27.59
C GLU A 7 -36.20 44.37 -28.12
N ILE A 8 -36.52 44.09 -29.40
CA ILE A 8 -36.17 42.81 -30.05
C ILE A 8 -34.65 42.61 -30.10
N ALA A 9 -33.88 43.65 -30.44
CA ALA A 9 -32.41 43.55 -30.50
C ALA A 9 -31.81 43.30 -29.10
N ASP A 10 -32.27 44.03 -28.08
CA ASP A 10 -31.85 43.86 -26.69
C ASP A 10 -32.21 42.46 -26.14
N TYR A 11 -33.33 41.87 -26.58
CA TYR A 11 -33.70 40.49 -26.24
C TYR A 11 -32.82 39.46 -26.94
N VAL A 12 -32.57 39.60 -28.25
CA VAL A 12 -31.73 38.68 -29.04
C VAL A 12 -30.29 38.68 -28.53
N ASP A 13 -29.70 39.82 -28.18
CA ASP A 13 -28.33 39.85 -27.67
C ASP A 13 -28.22 39.29 -26.25
N ARG A 14 -29.26 39.39 -25.40
CA ARG A 14 -29.32 38.63 -24.14
C ARG A 14 -29.41 37.12 -24.37
N VAL A 15 -30.24 36.64 -25.32
CA VAL A 15 -30.27 35.21 -25.70
C VAL A 15 -28.90 34.74 -26.23
N ARG A 16 -28.27 35.52 -27.10
CA ARG A 16 -26.93 35.23 -27.66
C ARG A 16 -25.84 35.19 -26.60
N ALA A 17 -25.90 36.05 -25.59
CA ALA A 17 -25.01 36.02 -24.44
C ALA A 17 -25.26 34.79 -23.55
N ALA A 18 -26.53 34.44 -23.31
CA ALA A 18 -26.93 33.25 -22.57
C ALA A 18 -26.62 31.92 -23.28
N LEU A 19 -26.25 31.96 -24.57
CA LEU A 19 -25.77 30.83 -25.39
C LEU A 19 -24.27 30.88 -25.70
N ALA A 20 -23.49 31.74 -25.02
CA ALA A 20 -22.05 31.88 -25.26
C ALA A 20 -21.19 30.66 -24.84
N ASP A 21 -21.79 29.65 -24.21
CA ASP A 21 -21.21 28.33 -23.91
C ASP A 21 -21.24 27.36 -25.11
N LEU A 22 -22.07 27.62 -26.13
CA LEU A 22 -22.15 26.81 -27.35
C LEU A 22 -21.03 27.16 -28.34
N PRO A 23 -20.63 26.23 -29.23
CA PRO A 23 -19.77 26.54 -30.37
C PRO A 23 -20.39 27.65 -31.23
N PRO A 24 -19.62 28.64 -31.72
CA PRO A 24 -20.17 29.83 -32.37
C PRO A 24 -21.08 29.50 -33.55
N ALA A 25 -20.68 28.57 -34.42
CA ALA A 25 -21.49 28.13 -35.56
C ALA A 25 -22.90 27.65 -35.16
N ILE A 26 -23.05 26.94 -34.03
CA ILE A 26 -24.36 26.43 -33.57
C ILE A 26 -25.15 27.54 -32.86
N ARG A 27 -24.48 28.43 -32.11
CA ARG A 27 -25.12 29.61 -31.51
C ARG A 27 -25.66 30.56 -32.59
N ASP A 28 -24.91 30.71 -33.67
CA ASP A 28 -25.24 31.62 -34.76
C ASP A 28 -26.39 31.03 -35.60
N GLU A 29 -26.33 29.73 -35.95
CA GLU A 29 -27.43 28.93 -36.53
C GLU A 29 -28.73 29.01 -35.68
N LEU A 30 -28.63 28.90 -34.35
CA LEU A 30 -29.77 29.02 -33.43
C LEU A 30 -30.26 30.46 -33.19
N THR A 31 -29.58 31.49 -33.70
CA THR A 31 -29.98 32.90 -33.53
C THR A 31 -30.13 33.66 -34.86
N GLU A 32 -30.15 32.94 -35.99
CA GLU A 32 -30.34 33.50 -37.34
C GLU A 32 -31.81 33.90 -37.58
N ASP A 33 -32.75 32.95 -37.40
CA ASP A 33 -34.20 33.18 -37.60
C ASP A 33 -34.89 33.88 -36.40
N LEU A 34 -34.26 33.86 -35.22
CA LEU A 34 -34.83 34.38 -33.97
C LEU A 34 -35.32 35.85 -34.04
N PRO A 35 -34.58 36.84 -34.59
CA PRO A 35 -35.07 38.22 -34.69
C PRO A 35 -36.32 38.38 -35.59
N GLU A 36 -36.52 37.50 -36.58
CA GLU A 36 -37.71 37.54 -37.44
C GLU A 36 -38.93 37.00 -36.67
N HIS A 37 -38.80 35.85 -36.01
CA HIS A 37 -39.86 35.29 -35.18
C HIS A 37 -40.27 36.22 -34.01
N LEU A 38 -39.31 36.90 -33.37
CA LEU A 38 -39.61 37.89 -32.33
C LEU A 38 -40.32 39.14 -32.89
N ALA A 39 -40.12 39.49 -34.16
CA ALA A 39 -40.87 40.56 -34.82
C ALA A 39 -42.32 40.17 -35.12
N GLU A 40 -42.59 38.90 -35.48
CA GLU A 40 -43.95 38.37 -35.59
C GLU A 40 -44.67 38.42 -34.23
N VAL A 41 -44.05 37.85 -33.18
CA VAL A 41 -44.61 37.82 -31.82
C VAL A 41 -44.84 39.23 -31.25
N ALA A 42 -44.02 40.21 -31.64
CA ALA A 42 -44.21 41.62 -31.28
C ALA A 42 -45.33 42.32 -32.07
N ALA A 43 -45.74 41.80 -33.23
CA ALA A 43 -46.79 42.35 -34.07
C ALA A 43 -48.19 41.78 -33.76
N GLU A 44 -48.28 40.56 -33.23
CA GLU A 44 -49.57 39.91 -32.92
C GLU A 44 -50.28 40.43 -31.66
N ALA A 45 -49.58 41.13 -30.75
CA ALA A 45 -50.17 41.68 -29.52
C ALA A 45 -49.38 42.86 -28.92
N ASP A 46 -50.03 43.66 -28.06
CA ASP A 46 -49.44 44.79 -27.31
C ASP A 46 -48.83 44.39 -25.95
N GLY A 47 -47.70 44.99 -25.56
CA GLY A 47 -46.93 44.66 -24.33
C GLY A 47 -45.49 44.19 -24.60
N ALA A 48 -44.70 44.01 -23.55
CA ALA A 48 -43.28 43.68 -23.63
C ALA A 48 -43.00 42.19 -23.91
N LEU A 49 -41.85 41.88 -24.51
CA LEU A 49 -41.44 40.50 -24.86
C LEU A 49 -41.23 39.64 -23.61
N VAL A 50 -40.63 40.20 -22.56
CA VAL A 50 -40.30 39.48 -21.31
C VAL A 50 -41.57 38.99 -20.60
N ASP A 51 -42.67 39.75 -20.64
CA ASP A 51 -43.95 39.38 -20.02
C ASP A 51 -44.64 38.20 -20.75
N ARG A 52 -44.20 37.85 -21.97
CA ARG A 52 -44.78 36.76 -22.79
C ARG A 52 -43.90 35.52 -22.87
N LEU A 53 -42.63 35.73 -23.19
CA LEU A 53 -41.65 34.68 -23.47
C LEU A 53 -40.77 34.35 -22.25
N GLY A 54 -40.96 35.09 -21.16
CA GLY A 54 -40.07 35.05 -19.99
C GLY A 54 -38.75 35.77 -20.25
N GLU A 55 -37.86 35.71 -19.25
CA GLU A 55 -36.51 36.24 -19.38
C GLU A 55 -35.72 35.48 -20.47
N PRO A 56 -34.91 36.16 -21.30
CA PRO A 56 -34.17 35.56 -22.40
C PRO A 56 -33.17 34.50 -21.95
N GLU A 57 -32.69 34.53 -20.70
CA GLU A 57 -31.86 33.47 -20.12
C GLU A 57 -32.64 32.15 -19.94
N ALA A 58 -33.95 32.23 -19.65
CA ALA A 58 -34.83 31.07 -19.59
C ALA A 58 -35.22 30.59 -21.00
N TYR A 59 -35.56 31.52 -21.91
CA TYR A 59 -35.82 31.20 -23.32
C TYR A 59 -34.59 30.53 -23.97
N ALA A 60 -33.37 31.01 -23.69
CA ALA A 60 -32.12 30.38 -24.11
C ALA A 60 -31.90 28.98 -23.51
N ALA A 61 -32.40 28.71 -22.29
CA ALA A 61 -32.37 27.38 -21.70
C ALA A 61 -33.33 26.42 -22.42
N GLU A 62 -34.55 26.87 -22.74
CA GLU A 62 -35.51 26.08 -23.52
C GLU A 62 -35.03 25.83 -24.95
N LEU A 63 -34.46 26.83 -25.62
CA LEU A 63 -33.87 26.69 -26.95
C LEU A 63 -32.67 25.72 -26.95
N ARG A 64 -31.82 25.76 -25.90
CA ARG A 64 -30.73 24.80 -25.68
C ARG A 64 -31.27 23.37 -25.45
N ALA A 65 -32.40 23.21 -24.76
CA ALA A 65 -33.04 21.92 -24.54
C ALA A 65 -33.68 21.37 -25.84
N ALA A 66 -34.38 22.21 -26.60
CA ALA A 66 -34.97 21.86 -27.90
C ALA A 66 -33.90 21.45 -28.93
N ALA A 67 -32.75 22.15 -28.96
CA ALA A 67 -31.58 21.79 -29.77
C ALA A 67 -30.82 20.55 -29.26
N GLY A 68 -31.22 19.94 -28.13
CA GLY A 68 -30.53 18.80 -27.51
C GLY A 68 -29.13 19.13 -26.96
N ALA A 69 -28.80 20.41 -26.82
CA ALA A 69 -27.46 20.90 -26.53
C ALA A 69 -27.04 20.77 -25.05
N GLU A 70 -27.95 20.36 -24.15
CA GLU A 70 -27.62 20.00 -22.75
C GLU A 70 -26.48 18.97 -22.64
N ALA A 71 -26.35 18.08 -23.63
CA ALA A 71 -25.29 17.07 -23.71
C ALA A 71 -23.93 17.66 -24.16
N GLY A 72 -23.49 18.75 -23.53
CA GLY A 72 -22.34 19.58 -23.92
C GLY A 72 -21.11 18.79 -24.39
N ALA A 73 -20.46 19.28 -25.45
CA ALA A 73 -19.64 18.51 -26.40
C ALA A 73 -18.48 17.66 -25.81
N GLY A 74 -18.03 17.94 -24.58
CA GLY A 74 -17.08 17.09 -23.86
C GLY A 74 -17.64 15.72 -23.47
N SER A 75 -18.95 15.60 -23.21
CA SER A 75 -19.61 14.39 -22.72
C SER A 75 -19.59 13.26 -23.76
N GLY A 76 -20.14 13.49 -24.95
CA GLY A 76 -20.17 12.52 -26.06
C GLY A 76 -18.78 12.11 -26.53
N ARG A 77 -17.80 13.03 -26.53
CA ARG A 77 -16.40 12.72 -26.87
C ARG A 77 -15.73 11.85 -25.80
N ARG A 78 -16.01 12.04 -24.51
CA ARG A 78 -15.58 11.13 -23.43
C ARG A 78 -16.26 9.75 -23.57
N GLY A 79 -17.57 9.71 -23.81
CA GLY A 79 -18.33 8.48 -24.05
C GLY A 79 -17.78 7.64 -25.21
N ARG A 80 -17.58 8.24 -26.39
CA ARG A 80 -16.95 7.58 -27.56
C ARG A 80 -15.53 7.06 -27.26
N ARG A 81 -14.70 7.83 -26.52
CA ARG A 81 -13.36 7.38 -26.10
C ARG A 81 -13.42 6.19 -25.15
N LEU A 82 -14.33 6.20 -24.17
CA LEU A 82 -14.52 5.09 -23.24
C LEU A 82 -15.04 3.83 -23.94
N ALA A 83 -16.00 3.97 -24.88
CA ALA A 83 -16.49 2.84 -25.69
C ALA A 83 -15.38 2.24 -26.58
N ALA A 84 -14.55 3.08 -27.22
CA ALA A 84 -13.41 2.61 -28.01
C ALA A 84 -12.33 1.94 -27.14
N ALA A 85 -12.09 2.43 -25.92
CA ALA A 85 -11.19 1.79 -24.96
C ALA A 85 -11.74 0.44 -24.48
N GLN A 86 -13.03 0.34 -24.18
CA GLN A 86 -13.69 -0.92 -23.81
C GLN A 86 -13.65 -1.95 -24.95
N ALA A 87 -13.84 -1.52 -26.20
CA ALA A 87 -13.72 -2.40 -27.37
C ALA A 87 -12.28 -2.96 -27.52
N ARG A 88 -11.26 -2.11 -27.41
CA ARG A 88 -9.84 -2.51 -27.48
C ARG A 88 -9.41 -3.40 -26.32
N ALA A 89 -9.83 -3.07 -25.09
CA ALA A 89 -9.61 -3.93 -23.93
C ALA A 89 -10.31 -5.29 -24.12
N GLY A 90 -11.53 -5.30 -24.67
CA GLY A 90 -12.27 -6.52 -24.97
C GLY A 90 -11.61 -7.42 -26.03
N THR A 91 -10.90 -6.86 -27.02
CA THR A 91 -10.12 -7.65 -27.98
C THR A 91 -8.76 -8.09 -27.42
N GLN A 92 -8.06 -7.22 -26.68
CA GLN A 92 -6.78 -7.56 -26.03
C GLN A 92 -6.96 -8.66 -24.97
N LEU A 93 -8.01 -8.59 -24.14
CA LEU A 93 -8.32 -9.62 -23.16
C LEU A 93 -8.63 -10.98 -23.81
N ARG A 94 -9.26 -11.01 -25.00
CA ARG A 94 -9.46 -12.26 -25.75
C ARG A 94 -8.16 -12.81 -26.35
N ALA A 95 -7.29 -11.93 -26.84
CA ALA A 95 -5.97 -12.33 -27.33
C ALA A 95 -5.10 -12.91 -26.20
N LEU A 96 -5.15 -12.31 -25.01
CA LEU A 96 -4.51 -12.86 -23.81
C LEU A 96 -5.15 -14.19 -23.37
N ASP A 97 -6.48 -14.30 -23.39
CA ASP A 97 -7.21 -15.52 -23.04
C ASP A 97 -6.82 -16.72 -23.94
N THR A 98 -6.59 -16.49 -25.25
CA THR A 98 -6.15 -17.53 -26.18
C THR A 98 -4.63 -17.72 -26.26
N GLN A 99 -3.81 -16.70 -25.94
CA GLN A 99 -2.35 -16.85 -25.87
C GLN A 99 -1.89 -17.56 -24.59
N LEU A 100 -2.58 -17.34 -23.47
CA LEU A 100 -2.25 -17.95 -22.18
C LEU A 100 -2.89 -19.34 -22.00
N GLY A 101 -3.95 -19.67 -22.75
CA GLY A 101 -4.59 -20.99 -22.73
C GLY A 101 -3.61 -22.17 -22.97
N PRO A 102 -2.79 -22.14 -24.04
CA PRO A 102 -1.82 -23.19 -24.34
C PRO A 102 -0.79 -23.44 -23.23
N LEU A 103 -0.37 -22.40 -22.49
CA LEU A 103 0.54 -22.53 -21.34
C LEU A 103 -0.11 -23.26 -20.15
N LEU A 104 -1.44 -23.32 -20.13
CA LEU A 104 -2.27 -24.03 -19.15
C LEU A 104 -2.89 -25.32 -19.73
N GLY A 105 -2.44 -25.77 -20.92
CA GLY A 105 -2.91 -27.00 -21.55
C GLY A 105 -4.36 -26.98 -22.04
N GLN A 106 -4.92 -25.81 -22.35
CA GLN A 106 -6.31 -25.64 -22.80
C GLN A 106 -6.43 -24.67 -23.99
N SER A 107 -7.60 -24.61 -24.65
CA SER A 107 -7.84 -23.68 -25.76
C SER A 107 -7.83 -22.21 -25.33
N SER A 108 -8.23 -21.95 -24.09
CA SER A 108 -8.33 -20.63 -23.49
C SER A 108 -8.31 -20.71 -21.96
N VAL A 109 -7.85 -19.64 -21.30
CA VAL A 109 -7.86 -19.56 -19.82
C VAL A 109 -9.30 -19.55 -19.28
N SER A 110 -10.25 -18.97 -20.01
CA SER A 110 -11.68 -18.92 -19.66
C SER A 110 -12.43 -20.26 -19.83
N GLU A 111 -11.77 -21.27 -20.40
CA GLU A 111 -12.19 -22.67 -20.38
C GLU A 111 -11.68 -23.37 -19.10
N PHE A 112 -10.38 -23.22 -18.78
CA PHE A 112 -9.77 -23.70 -17.53
C PHE A 112 -10.39 -23.07 -16.26
N LEU A 113 -10.73 -21.78 -16.30
CA LEU A 113 -11.41 -21.07 -15.20
C LEU A 113 -12.91 -21.42 -15.06
N ARG A 114 -13.49 -22.14 -16.04
CA ARG A 114 -14.91 -22.50 -16.04
C ARG A 114 -15.28 -23.51 -14.94
N PRO A 115 -14.52 -24.60 -14.69
CA PRO A 115 -14.70 -25.46 -13.51
C PRO A 115 -14.23 -24.82 -12.19
N LEU A 116 -13.38 -23.78 -12.22
CA LEU A 116 -12.90 -23.07 -11.01
C LEU A 116 -13.89 -22.06 -10.43
N ARG A 117 -15.07 -21.88 -11.04
CA ARG A 117 -16.16 -21.02 -10.52
C ARG A 117 -16.54 -21.23 -9.05
N PRO A 118 -16.73 -22.46 -8.52
CA PRO A 118 -16.94 -22.69 -7.09
C PRO A 118 -15.72 -22.27 -6.23
N ALA A 119 -14.49 -22.51 -6.69
CA ALA A 119 -13.28 -22.09 -5.96
C ALA A 119 -13.19 -20.56 -5.83
N TRP A 120 -13.66 -19.81 -6.83
CA TRP A 120 -13.77 -18.35 -6.75
C TRP A 120 -14.75 -17.87 -5.65
N TRP A 121 -15.78 -18.65 -5.32
CA TRP A 121 -16.67 -18.33 -4.20
C TRP A 121 -15.99 -18.56 -2.84
N LEU A 122 -15.17 -19.59 -2.72
CA LEU A 122 -14.34 -19.86 -1.52
C LEU A 122 -13.32 -18.74 -1.31
N LEU A 123 -12.53 -18.41 -2.34
CA LEU A 123 -11.53 -17.34 -2.31
C LEU A 123 -12.15 -15.99 -1.91
N ARG A 124 -13.36 -15.68 -2.40
CA ARG A 124 -14.08 -14.46 -2.03
C ARG A 124 -14.58 -14.47 -0.58
N GLY A 125 -15.00 -15.63 -0.05
CA GLY A 125 -15.40 -15.77 1.35
C GLY A 125 -14.21 -15.62 2.31
N TRP A 126 -13.04 -16.17 1.93
CA TRP A 126 -11.78 -16.01 2.63
C TRP A 126 -11.28 -14.55 2.61
N LEU A 127 -11.27 -13.90 1.44
CA LEU A 127 -10.96 -12.46 1.35
C LEU A 127 -11.93 -11.59 2.18
N ALA A 128 -13.22 -11.95 2.25
CA ALA A 128 -14.16 -11.26 3.13
C ALA A 128 -13.84 -11.46 4.62
N ALA A 129 -13.38 -12.64 5.04
CA ALA A 129 -12.93 -12.86 6.40
C ALA A 129 -11.67 -12.03 6.73
N LEU A 130 -10.69 -11.98 5.82
CA LEU A 130 -9.47 -11.16 5.99
C LEU A 130 -9.77 -9.66 6.09
N VAL A 131 -10.68 -9.13 5.26
CA VAL A 131 -11.14 -7.73 5.38
C VAL A 131 -11.73 -7.46 6.77
N ILE A 132 -12.55 -8.38 7.29
CA ILE A 132 -13.17 -8.24 8.61
C ILE A 132 -12.12 -8.28 9.72
N SER A 133 -11.14 -9.20 9.67
CA SER A 133 -10.03 -9.24 10.64
C SER A 133 -9.19 -7.97 10.65
N VAL A 134 -8.85 -7.40 9.49
CA VAL A 134 -8.09 -6.14 9.41
C VAL A 134 -8.90 -4.95 9.93
N VAL A 135 -10.21 -4.91 9.69
CA VAL A 135 -11.11 -3.88 10.28
C VAL A 135 -11.24 -4.02 11.80
N LEU A 136 -11.12 -5.24 12.35
CA LEU A 136 -11.13 -5.52 13.77
C LEU A 136 -9.79 -5.26 14.49
N GLN A 137 -8.73 -4.88 13.75
CA GLN A 137 -7.37 -4.64 14.28
C GLN A 137 -6.72 -5.86 14.96
N GLU A 138 -7.17 -7.07 14.62
CA GLU A 138 -6.58 -8.33 15.11
C GLU A 138 -5.18 -8.57 14.49
N PRO A 139 -4.24 -9.23 15.20
CA PRO A 139 -2.90 -9.51 14.68
C PRO A 139 -2.91 -10.26 13.34
N SER A 140 -2.10 -9.79 12.39
CA SER A 140 -2.16 -10.10 10.96
C SER A 140 -1.66 -11.50 10.57
N GLY A 141 -2.38 -12.54 11.00
CA GLY A 141 -2.18 -13.92 10.55
C GLY A 141 -3.01 -14.32 9.32
N LEU A 142 -2.59 -15.37 8.61
CA LEU A 142 -3.33 -15.98 7.48
C LEU A 142 -4.66 -16.64 7.89
N LEU A 143 -4.88 -16.86 9.19
CA LEU A 143 -6.18 -17.19 9.77
C LEU A 143 -6.65 -16.01 10.61
N PRO A 144 -7.94 -15.60 10.47
CA PRO A 144 -8.61 -14.85 11.52
C PRO A 144 -8.38 -15.51 12.87
N ARG A 145 -7.90 -14.74 13.85
CA ARG A 145 -8.11 -15.02 15.27
C ARG A 145 -9.06 -13.94 15.77
N LEU A 146 -10.01 -14.31 16.61
CA LEU A 146 -10.83 -13.36 17.37
C LEU A 146 -10.57 -13.63 18.84
N ASP A 147 -10.07 -12.62 19.55
CA ASP A 147 -9.83 -12.64 20.99
C ASP A 147 -9.00 -13.87 21.43
N GLY A 148 -7.88 -14.09 20.74
CA GLY A 148 -6.98 -15.24 20.90
C GLY A 148 -7.52 -16.59 20.38
N SER A 149 -8.84 -16.72 20.17
CA SER A 149 -9.48 -18.00 19.85
C SER A 149 -9.49 -18.33 18.34
N VAL A 150 -8.81 -19.42 17.97
CA VAL A 150 -8.77 -19.92 16.58
C VAL A 150 -10.15 -20.44 16.14
N LEU A 151 -10.95 -20.98 17.07
CA LEU A 151 -12.29 -21.50 16.80
C LEU A 151 -13.26 -20.41 16.33
N ALA A 152 -13.29 -19.23 16.98
CA ALA A 152 -14.17 -18.14 16.55
C ALA A 152 -13.78 -17.62 15.15
N GLY A 153 -12.47 -17.53 14.86
CA GLY A 153 -11.97 -17.21 13.53
C GLY A 153 -12.36 -18.23 12.45
N LEU A 154 -12.31 -19.52 12.76
CA LEU A 154 -12.79 -20.59 11.87
C LEU A 154 -14.31 -20.55 11.65
N PHE A 155 -15.11 -20.23 12.68
CA PHE A 155 -16.55 -20.03 12.52
C PHE A 155 -16.88 -18.80 11.67
N LEU A 156 -16.14 -17.69 11.82
CA LEU A 156 -16.29 -16.50 10.98
C LEU A 156 -15.94 -16.79 9.52
N LEU A 157 -14.81 -17.47 9.28
CA LEU A 157 -14.37 -17.91 7.95
C LEU A 157 -15.39 -18.87 7.31
N ALA A 158 -15.90 -19.84 8.07
CA ALA A 158 -16.96 -20.74 7.60
C ALA A 158 -18.24 -19.94 7.25
N GLY A 159 -18.65 -19.00 8.10
CA GLY A 159 -19.81 -18.14 7.88
C GLY A 159 -19.70 -17.29 6.62
N THR A 160 -18.57 -16.59 6.41
CA THR A 160 -18.35 -15.78 5.20
C THR A 160 -18.23 -16.64 3.94
N VAL A 161 -17.65 -17.84 4.03
CA VAL A 161 -17.58 -18.80 2.92
C VAL A 161 -18.96 -19.33 2.56
N LEU A 162 -19.77 -19.78 3.52
CA LEU A 162 -21.14 -20.23 3.26
C LEU A 162 -22.01 -19.10 2.69
N ALA A 163 -21.90 -17.88 3.22
CA ALA A 163 -22.60 -16.70 2.69
C ALA A 163 -22.15 -16.37 1.24
N SER A 164 -20.84 -16.41 0.96
CA SER A 164 -20.28 -16.20 -0.38
C SER A 164 -20.78 -17.25 -1.39
N VAL A 165 -20.81 -18.53 -1.01
CA VAL A 165 -21.34 -19.63 -1.85
C VAL A 165 -22.85 -19.49 -2.07
N TRP A 166 -23.62 -19.16 -1.03
CA TRP A 166 -25.07 -18.93 -1.13
C TRP A 166 -25.40 -17.75 -2.05
N LEU A 167 -24.67 -16.65 -1.92
CA LEU A 167 -24.82 -15.46 -2.76
C LEU A 167 -24.33 -15.71 -4.19
N GLY A 168 -23.25 -16.48 -4.37
CA GLY A 168 -22.73 -16.93 -5.66
C GLY A 168 -23.72 -17.82 -6.42
N ARG A 169 -24.45 -18.70 -5.72
CA ARG A 169 -25.53 -19.53 -6.28
C ARG A 169 -26.77 -18.71 -6.66
N ARG A 170 -27.10 -17.64 -5.92
CA ARG A 170 -28.20 -16.71 -6.27
C ARG A 170 -27.82 -15.65 -7.32
N ALA A 171 -26.53 -15.38 -7.53
CA ALA A 171 -26.01 -14.38 -8.46
C ALA A 171 -26.59 -14.38 -9.90
N PRO A 172 -26.94 -15.53 -10.52
CA PRO A 172 -27.52 -15.54 -11.87
C PRO A 172 -28.89 -14.86 -11.98
N GLY A 173 -29.69 -14.84 -10.90
CA GLY A 173 -31.04 -14.27 -10.90
C GLY A 173 -31.07 -12.73 -10.79
N PHE A 174 -29.99 -12.11 -10.31
CA PHE A 174 -29.96 -10.67 -10.06
C PHE A 174 -29.71 -9.87 -11.36
N ARG A 175 -30.78 -9.25 -11.89
CA ARG A 175 -30.71 -8.20 -12.93
C ARG A 175 -30.56 -6.81 -12.28
N GLY A 176 -29.99 -5.85 -13.01
CA GLY A 176 -29.90 -4.45 -12.58
C GLY A 176 -28.89 -4.15 -11.47
N TRP A 177 -29.28 -3.27 -10.54
CA TRP A 177 -28.45 -2.70 -9.47
C TRP A 177 -27.69 -3.72 -8.60
N PRO A 178 -28.29 -4.80 -8.05
CA PRO A 178 -27.55 -5.79 -7.26
C PRO A 178 -26.38 -6.43 -8.01
N ARG A 179 -26.47 -6.57 -9.35
CA ARG A 179 -25.37 -7.08 -10.18
C ARG A 179 -24.23 -6.06 -10.38
N ARG A 180 -24.51 -4.76 -10.23
CA ARG A 180 -23.47 -3.71 -10.15
C ARG A 180 -22.80 -3.75 -8.78
N LEU A 181 -23.57 -3.82 -7.69
CA LEU A 181 -23.05 -3.92 -6.33
C LEU A 181 -22.15 -5.16 -6.15
N LEU A 182 -22.55 -6.32 -6.67
CA LEU A 182 -21.77 -7.55 -6.61
C LEU A 182 -20.41 -7.44 -7.35
N ARG A 183 -20.34 -6.63 -8.42
CA ARG A 183 -19.12 -6.32 -9.19
C ARG A 183 -18.22 -5.31 -8.50
N LEU A 184 -18.80 -4.26 -7.92
CA LEU A 184 -18.06 -3.29 -7.08
C LEU A 184 -17.42 -4.01 -5.89
N GLY A 185 -18.15 -4.92 -5.24
CA GLY A 185 -17.60 -5.76 -4.18
C GLY A 185 -16.43 -6.65 -4.64
N THR A 186 -16.45 -7.22 -5.85
CA THR A 186 -15.26 -7.96 -6.35
C THR A 186 -14.08 -7.03 -6.64
N ALA A 187 -14.32 -5.82 -7.14
CA ALA A 187 -13.25 -4.84 -7.36
C ALA A 187 -12.62 -4.40 -6.03
N ALA A 188 -13.45 -4.13 -5.01
CA ALA A 188 -12.98 -3.81 -3.66
C ALA A 188 -12.14 -4.96 -3.05
N PHE A 189 -12.58 -6.22 -3.15
CA PHE A 189 -11.79 -7.36 -2.68
C PHE A 189 -10.47 -7.55 -3.44
N LEU A 190 -10.44 -7.27 -4.76
CA LEU A 190 -9.19 -7.31 -5.55
C LEU A 190 -8.23 -6.19 -5.15
N ILE A 191 -8.72 -4.97 -4.94
CA ILE A 191 -7.92 -3.83 -4.49
C ILE A 191 -7.38 -4.08 -3.08
N PHE A 192 -8.20 -4.60 -2.17
CA PHE A 192 -7.75 -5.01 -0.83
C PHE A 192 -6.72 -6.13 -0.90
N SER A 193 -6.94 -7.17 -1.71
CA SER A 193 -5.97 -8.26 -1.89
C SER A 193 -4.63 -7.77 -2.43
N PHE A 194 -4.63 -6.78 -3.33
CA PHE A 194 -3.40 -6.17 -3.85
C PHE A 194 -2.72 -5.27 -2.81
N ALA A 195 -3.48 -4.44 -2.09
CA ALA A 195 -2.95 -3.60 -1.02
C ALA A 195 -2.35 -4.44 0.12
N MET A 196 -2.99 -5.56 0.49
CA MET A 196 -2.46 -6.49 1.49
C MET A 196 -1.22 -7.23 0.98
N LEU A 197 -1.16 -7.58 -0.32
CA LEU A 197 0.05 -8.17 -0.91
C LEU A 197 1.23 -7.19 -0.87
N VAL A 198 1.03 -5.93 -1.23
CA VAL A 198 2.06 -4.87 -1.13
C VAL A 198 2.44 -4.59 0.32
N ASN A 199 1.49 -4.67 1.26
CA ASN A 199 1.77 -4.53 2.68
C ASN A 199 2.66 -5.69 3.19
N VAL A 200 2.34 -6.95 2.85
CA VAL A 200 3.15 -8.11 3.21
C VAL A 200 4.53 -8.09 2.56
N ASP A 201 4.62 -7.72 1.27
CA ASP A 201 5.87 -7.57 0.53
C ASP A 201 6.80 -6.54 1.20
N GLN A 202 6.28 -5.36 1.55
CA GLN A 202 7.07 -4.35 2.26
C GLN A 202 7.46 -4.80 3.67
N HIS A 203 6.57 -5.45 4.42
CA HIS A 203 6.92 -5.93 5.77
C HIS A 203 7.96 -7.04 5.74
N ALA A 204 7.87 -7.99 4.79
CA ALA A 204 8.89 -9.02 4.57
C ALA A 204 10.22 -8.44 4.06
N SER A 205 10.20 -7.33 3.33
CA SER A 205 11.42 -6.58 2.97
C SER A 205 12.02 -5.80 4.15
N SER A 206 11.21 -5.46 5.16
CA SER A 206 11.61 -4.79 6.39
C SER A 206 11.90 -5.74 7.56
N ASP A 207 11.85 -7.06 7.34
CA ASP A 207 12.27 -8.06 8.33
C ASP A 207 13.78 -7.93 8.57
N GLN A 208 14.12 -7.03 9.50
CA GLN A 208 15.49 -6.57 9.78
C GLN A 208 16.43 -7.69 10.24
N PHE A 209 15.86 -8.88 10.52
CA PHE A 209 16.55 -10.10 10.95
C PHE A 209 16.18 -11.34 10.11
N GLY A 210 15.62 -11.18 8.90
CA GLY A 210 15.16 -12.28 8.03
C GLY A 210 16.23 -13.32 7.62
N SER A 211 17.50 -13.10 7.95
CA SER A 211 18.61 -14.07 7.79
C SER A 211 19.11 -14.68 9.11
N TYR A 212 18.45 -14.42 10.24
CA TYR A 212 18.70 -15.11 11.51
C TYR A 212 17.90 -16.42 11.55
N GLN A 213 18.35 -17.39 10.76
CA GLN A 213 18.02 -18.79 10.99
C GLN A 213 18.91 -19.28 12.13
N GLU A 214 18.28 -19.67 13.25
CA GLU A 214 18.95 -20.34 14.37
C GLU A 214 19.33 -21.77 13.95
N VAL A 215 20.50 -22.24 14.39
CA VAL A 215 20.93 -23.62 14.08
C VAL A 215 20.43 -24.50 15.20
N SER A 216 19.22 -25.04 15.04
CA SER A 216 18.55 -25.83 16.06
C SER A 216 19.36 -27.08 16.45
N VAL A 217 20.07 -27.00 17.58
CA VAL A 217 20.88 -28.10 18.16
C VAL A 217 19.97 -29.15 18.86
N GLY A 218 18.72 -29.28 18.39
CA GLY A 218 17.66 -30.11 18.95
C GLY A 218 17.03 -29.55 20.23
N ASP A 219 15.79 -29.97 20.48
CA ASP A 219 14.78 -29.50 21.43
C ASP A 219 15.24 -29.32 22.90
N ARG A 220 16.46 -29.74 23.23
CA ARG A 220 17.08 -29.61 24.56
C ARG A 220 17.70 -28.23 24.81
N TYR A 221 18.07 -27.50 23.75
CA TYR A 221 18.83 -26.25 23.85
C TYR A 221 18.02 -24.99 23.50
N ASP A 222 16.78 -25.14 23.06
CA ASP A 222 15.79 -24.07 22.76
C ASP A 222 15.50 -23.12 23.95
N SER A 223 15.96 -23.46 25.16
CA SER A 223 15.84 -22.66 26.38
C SER A 223 17.08 -21.82 26.73
N ILE A 224 18.13 -21.84 25.88
CA ILE A 224 19.30 -20.97 26.03
C ILE A 224 18.98 -19.58 25.47
N GLU A 225 18.94 -18.55 26.32
CA GLU A 225 18.78 -17.16 25.85
C GLU A 225 20.08 -16.56 25.28
N ASP A 226 21.23 -16.82 25.91
CA ASP A 226 22.53 -16.26 25.53
C ASP A 226 23.67 -17.22 25.93
N VAL A 227 24.82 -17.13 25.26
CA VAL A 227 25.99 -18.00 25.49
C VAL A 227 27.17 -17.18 25.99
N PHE A 228 27.66 -17.52 27.18
CA PHE A 228 28.81 -16.84 27.80
C PHE A 228 30.07 -17.70 27.69
N VAL A 229 31.01 -17.28 26.84
CA VAL A 229 32.30 -17.94 26.64
C VAL A 229 33.35 -17.30 27.55
N TYR A 230 34.14 -18.12 28.23
CA TYR A 230 35.21 -17.66 29.14
C TYR A 230 36.56 -18.24 28.71
N ASP A 231 37.64 -17.51 28.97
CA ASP A 231 39.00 -17.99 28.77
C ASP A 231 39.51 -18.83 29.95
N GLN A 232 40.74 -19.36 29.82
CA GLN A 232 41.39 -20.19 30.84
C GLN A 232 41.66 -19.45 32.17
N GLU A 233 41.63 -18.10 32.17
CA GLU A 233 41.73 -17.27 33.37
C GLU A 233 40.33 -16.92 33.95
N GLY A 234 39.24 -17.43 33.37
CA GLY A 234 37.87 -17.17 33.80
C GLY A 234 37.32 -15.80 33.39
N ARG A 235 37.94 -15.12 32.41
CA ARG A 235 37.49 -13.81 31.91
C ARG A 235 36.53 -14.00 30.74
N LEU A 236 35.50 -13.16 30.66
CA LEU A 236 34.49 -13.20 29.61
C LEU A 236 35.09 -12.83 28.24
N VAL A 237 35.05 -13.77 27.29
CA VAL A 237 35.45 -13.56 25.89
C VAL A 237 34.32 -12.85 25.15
N ARG A 238 34.56 -11.60 24.74
CA ARG A 238 33.60 -10.79 23.98
C ARG A 238 33.76 -10.98 22.47
N ASN A 239 32.64 -11.11 21.77
CA ASN A 239 32.54 -11.45 20.34
C ASN A 239 33.06 -12.86 20.00
N ALA A 240 32.89 -13.82 20.91
CA ALA A 240 33.20 -15.23 20.65
C ALA A 240 32.31 -15.76 19.51
N GLN A 241 32.92 -16.35 18.48
CA GLN A 241 32.19 -16.95 17.35
C GLN A 241 32.22 -18.47 17.49
N LEU A 242 31.06 -19.12 17.34
CA LEU A 242 30.90 -20.56 17.48
C LEU A 242 30.71 -21.18 16.09
N PHE A 243 31.40 -22.28 15.81
CA PHE A 243 31.34 -23.01 14.54
C PHE A 243 31.34 -24.52 14.80
N ASP A 244 30.70 -25.29 13.92
CA ASP A 244 30.77 -26.75 13.92
C ASP A 244 32.03 -27.28 13.22
N GLN A 245 32.20 -28.61 13.17
CA GLN A 245 33.33 -29.26 12.51
C GLN A 245 33.39 -29.07 10.98
N ASN A 246 32.33 -28.52 10.37
CA ASN A 246 32.23 -28.22 8.94
C ASN A 246 32.43 -26.72 8.64
N GLY A 247 32.60 -25.88 9.66
CA GLY A 247 32.69 -24.42 9.53
C GLY A 247 31.33 -23.71 9.45
N VAL A 248 30.23 -24.38 9.78
CA VAL A 248 28.89 -23.77 9.86
C VAL A 248 28.78 -22.99 11.18
N PRO A 249 28.38 -21.70 11.17
CA PRO A 249 28.27 -20.91 12.39
C PRO A 249 27.12 -21.43 13.27
N ILE A 250 27.43 -21.82 14.50
CA ILE A 250 26.44 -22.23 15.49
C ILE A 250 25.76 -20.98 16.05
N ARG A 251 24.43 -20.98 16.00
CA ARG A 251 23.56 -19.93 16.54
C ARG A 251 22.59 -20.55 17.53
N LEU A 252 22.55 -19.97 18.70
CA LEU A 252 21.78 -20.35 19.88
C LEU A 252 21.21 -19.08 20.54
N GLY A 253 19.94 -19.09 20.87
CA GLY A 253 19.29 -18.07 21.69
C GLY A 253 19.02 -16.75 20.98
N TRP A 254 18.60 -15.77 21.77
CA TRP A 254 18.09 -14.49 21.29
C TRP A 254 18.33 -13.36 22.33
N PRO A 255 18.73 -12.16 21.89
CA PRO A 255 19.13 -11.06 22.79
C PRO A 255 17.98 -10.52 23.66
N THR A 256 17.89 -10.93 24.93
CA THR A 256 16.84 -10.48 25.87
C THR A 256 17.17 -9.20 26.66
N CYS A 257 18.08 -8.37 26.15
CA CYS A 257 18.52 -7.09 26.74
C CYS A 257 18.39 -5.91 25.75
N LEU A 258 18.62 -4.69 26.23
CA LEU A 258 18.73 -3.48 25.40
C LEU A 258 20.18 -2.97 25.42
N ASP A 259 20.61 -2.36 24.32
CA ASP A 259 21.90 -1.71 24.17
C ASP A 259 21.91 -0.29 24.80
N ALA A 260 23.07 0.38 24.72
CA ALA A 260 23.23 1.77 25.19
C ALA A 260 22.38 2.80 24.41
N SER A 261 21.79 2.39 23.29
CA SER A 261 20.86 3.19 22.47
C SER A 261 19.39 2.97 22.86
N GLY A 262 19.11 2.04 23.77
CA GLY A 262 17.75 1.62 24.15
C GLY A 262 17.09 0.62 23.19
N ASN A 263 17.84 0.03 22.26
CA ASN A 263 17.34 -0.91 21.26
C ASN A 263 17.79 -2.34 21.58
N MET A 264 17.03 -3.34 21.14
CA MET A 264 17.46 -4.75 21.20
C MET A 264 18.70 -4.92 20.29
N PRO A 265 19.85 -5.42 20.79
CA PRO A 265 21.05 -5.53 19.97
C PRO A 265 20.82 -6.57 18.87
N ALA A 266 21.19 -6.24 17.63
CA ALA A 266 20.99 -7.14 16.50
C ALA A 266 21.69 -8.50 16.72
N PRO A 267 21.01 -9.65 16.56
CA PRO A 267 21.61 -10.96 16.75
C PRO A 267 22.70 -11.19 15.68
N ARG A 268 23.90 -11.53 16.16
CA ARG A 268 25.13 -11.71 15.37
C ARG A 268 25.68 -13.12 15.55
N ASN A 269 26.62 -13.53 14.71
CA ASN A 269 27.43 -14.74 14.91
C ASN A 269 28.50 -14.53 16.01
N ALA A 270 28.17 -13.81 17.09
CA ALA A 270 29.14 -13.29 18.06
C ALA A 270 28.50 -13.15 19.45
N TYR A 271 29.15 -13.75 20.45
CA TYR A 271 28.66 -13.91 21.82
C TYR A 271 29.52 -13.20 22.88
N PRO A 272 28.97 -12.91 24.07
CA PRO A 272 27.54 -12.95 24.41
C PRO A 272 26.77 -11.79 23.76
N TYR A 273 25.45 -11.93 23.63
CA TYR A 273 24.56 -10.84 23.22
C TYR A 273 24.42 -9.77 24.31
N CYS A 274 24.38 -10.20 25.56
CA CYS A 274 24.08 -9.37 26.73
C CYS A 274 25.24 -9.44 27.74
N PRO A 275 26.41 -8.84 27.45
CA PRO A 275 27.63 -9.01 28.25
C PRO A 275 27.50 -8.61 29.72
N ASP A 276 26.59 -7.68 30.04
CA ASP A 276 26.34 -7.22 31.41
C ASP A 276 25.45 -8.18 32.23
N ARG A 277 24.93 -9.25 31.60
CA ARG A 277 24.23 -10.37 32.25
C ARG A 277 25.12 -11.61 32.45
N ALA A 278 26.43 -11.51 32.20
CA ALA A 278 27.36 -12.61 32.39
C ALA A 278 27.30 -13.14 33.84
N PRO A 279 26.96 -14.42 34.08
CA PRO A 279 26.75 -14.95 35.43
C PRO A 279 28.03 -15.10 36.25
N PHE A 280 29.21 -14.99 35.63
CA PHE A 280 30.50 -15.15 36.29
C PHE A 280 31.49 -14.07 35.82
N GLY A 281 32.45 -13.73 36.69
CA GLY A 281 33.46 -12.69 36.46
C GLY A 281 33.21 -11.41 37.27
N PRO A 282 34.15 -10.45 37.25
CA PRO A 282 33.94 -9.14 37.85
C PRO A 282 32.83 -8.39 37.09
N PRO A 283 31.93 -7.66 37.78
CA PRO A 283 30.85 -6.93 37.12
C PRO A 283 31.42 -5.90 36.15
N ALA A 284 30.73 -5.68 35.04
CA ALA A 284 31.10 -4.64 34.09
C ALA A 284 31.19 -3.27 34.80
N PRO A 285 32.19 -2.42 34.47
CA PRO A 285 32.28 -1.10 35.05
C PRO A 285 31.01 -0.32 34.69
N ALA A 286 30.21 0.02 35.70
CA ALA A 286 28.90 0.59 35.52
C ALA A 286 28.96 1.83 34.62
N ALA A 287 28.07 1.91 33.63
CA ALA A 287 27.94 3.08 32.78
C ALA A 287 27.74 4.33 33.67
N PRO A 288 28.42 5.46 33.36
CA PRO A 288 28.41 6.62 34.24
C PRO A 288 26.98 7.15 34.42
N THR A 289 26.47 7.06 35.64
CA THR A 289 25.09 7.42 35.96
C THR A 289 24.89 8.93 35.81
N LEU A 290 24.13 9.33 34.79
CA LEU A 290 23.67 10.71 34.57
C LEU A 290 22.56 11.10 35.57
N SER A 291 22.78 10.86 36.86
CA SER A 291 21.92 11.26 37.98
C SER A 291 22.67 11.17 39.32
N ALA A 292 23.53 12.16 39.57
CA ALA A 292 23.99 12.49 40.90
C ALA A 292 23.75 14.00 41.13
N PRO A 293 22.80 14.43 41.98
CA PRO A 293 22.63 15.84 42.28
C PRO A 293 23.85 16.36 43.06
N PRO A 294 24.30 17.61 42.81
CA PRO A 294 25.50 18.13 43.45
C PRO A 294 25.30 18.31 44.96
N ALA A 295 26.14 17.65 45.76
CA ALA A 295 26.22 17.91 47.19
C ALA A 295 26.77 19.34 47.44
N PRO A 296 26.19 20.13 48.35
CA PRO A 296 26.54 21.53 48.50
C PRO A 296 27.90 21.75 49.18
N GLY A 297 28.85 22.28 48.41
CA GLY A 297 29.97 23.15 48.80
C GLY A 297 30.70 22.92 50.13
N ALA A 298 31.92 22.39 50.05
CA ALA A 298 32.98 22.64 51.03
C ALA A 298 34.17 23.35 50.36
N SER A 299 34.82 24.26 51.08
CA SER A 299 35.76 25.25 50.53
C SER A 299 37.10 24.67 50.03
N ALA A 300 37.79 25.41 49.16
CA ALA A 300 39.04 24.99 48.52
C ALA A 300 40.32 25.37 49.30
N ALA A 301 41.36 24.52 49.18
CA ALA A 301 42.77 24.87 49.43
C ALA A 301 43.68 23.99 48.53
N PRO A 302 44.89 24.44 48.09
CA PRO A 302 45.54 23.85 46.92
C PRO A 302 46.92 23.15 47.13
N GLY A 303 47.16 22.10 46.34
CA GLY A 303 48.50 21.61 45.95
C GLY A 303 49.23 20.67 46.94
N PRO A 304 50.43 20.14 46.57
CA PRO A 304 51.22 20.43 45.36
C PRO A 304 51.47 19.21 44.44
N SER A 305 52.24 19.43 43.37
CA SER A 305 52.56 18.49 42.28
C SER A 305 53.37 17.24 42.66
N GLY A 306 53.21 16.16 41.88
CA GLY A 306 54.09 14.98 41.87
C GLY A 306 54.35 14.50 40.43
N SER A 307 55.63 14.43 40.05
CA SER A 307 56.16 14.28 38.68
C SER A 307 55.53 13.22 37.76
N ALA A 308 55.47 13.55 36.46
CA ALA A 308 55.32 12.57 35.38
C ALA A 308 56.68 11.99 34.94
N THR A 309 56.69 10.73 34.50
CA THR A 309 57.83 10.06 33.85
C THR A 309 57.30 9.21 32.68
N PRO A 310 57.87 9.28 31.45
CA PRO A 310 57.29 8.67 30.26
C PRO A 310 57.88 7.29 29.87
N ALA A 311 57.11 6.57 29.03
CA ALA A 311 57.45 5.68 27.90
C ALA A 311 58.76 4.82 27.92
N PRO A 312 58.71 3.57 27.44
CA PRO A 312 58.71 3.31 25.98
C PRO A 312 57.57 2.37 25.54
N THR A 313 56.95 2.46 24.36
CA THR A 313 57.48 2.52 22.98
C THR A 313 58.17 1.21 22.56
N VAL A 314 57.48 0.39 21.76
CA VAL A 314 58.08 -0.74 21.03
C VAL A 314 57.59 -0.72 19.58
N THR A 315 58.53 -0.80 18.64
CA THR A 315 58.30 -0.69 17.19
C THR A 315 57.83 -2.04 16.60
N PRO A 316 56.92 -2.06 15.60
CA PRO A 316 56.54 -3.30 14.93
C PRO A 316 57.68 -3.92 14.11
N SER A 317 57.74 -5.27 14.09
CA SER A 317 58.61 -6.05 13.20
C SER A 317 57.85 -6.47 11.93
N VAL A 318 58.54 -6.61 10.79
CA VAL A 318 57.93 -6.69 9.45
C VAL A 318 58.66 -7.68 8.53
N ALA A 319 57.89 -8.49 7.79
CA ALA A 319 58.29 -9.32 6.62
C ALA A 319 59.27 -10.49 6.89
N PRO A 320 59.48 -11.45 5.95
CA PRO A 320 58.84 -11.68 4.63
C PRO A 320 57.79 -12.83 4.67
N SER A 321 56.96 -13.14 3.66
CA SER A 321 56.95 -12.96 2.19
C SER A 321 57.68 -14.04 1.36
N GLU A 322 57.00 -15.17 1.15
CA GLU A 322 57.11 -16.06 -0.02
C GLU A 322 55.67 -16.20 -0.60
N SER A 323 55.31 -16.12 -1.90
CA SER A 323 55.96 -16.34 -3.22
C SER A 323 55.50 -17.62 -3.96
N ALA A 324 54.21 -17.65 -4.38
CA ALA A 324 53.62 -18.12 -5.67
C ALA A 324 54.08 -19.45 -6.37
N PRO A 325 53.40 -20.01 -7.41
CA PRO A 325 52.23 -19.54 -8.18
C PRO A 325 51.11 -20.60 -8.50
N THR A 326 50.13 -20.19 -9.31
CA THR A 326 49.05 -20.94 -10.04
C THR A 326 49.59 -21.84 -11.20
N PRO A 327 48.79 -22.58 -12.04
CA PRO A 327 47.31 -22.69 -12.25
C PRO A 327 46.80 -24.17 -12.10
N ALA A 328 45.77 -24.78 -12.75
CA ALA A 328 44.76 -24.48 -13.80
C ALA A 328 43.50 -25.42 -13.68
N PRO A 329 42.34 -25.16 -14.35
CA PRO A 329 41.09 -25.92 -14.18
C PRO A 329 40.66 -26.86 -15.34
N THR A 330 40.02 -27.98 -14.99
CA THR A 330 39.03 -28.79 -15.77
C THR A 330 38.46 -29.85 -14.81
N ARG A 331 37.28 -30.46 -14.98
CA ARG A 331 36.36 -30.60 -16.11
C ARG A 331 34.91 -30.66 -15.62
#